data_AF-A0A1R2AV00-F1
#
_entry.id   AF-A0A1R2AV00-F1
#
_cell.length_a   1.000
_cell.length_b   1.000
_cell.length_c   1.000
_cell.angle_alpha   90.00
_cell.angle_beta   90.00
_cell.angle_gamma   90.00
#
_symmetry.space_group_name_H-M   'P 1'
#
loop_
_entity.id
_entity.type
_entity.pdbx_description
1 polymer ?
#
loop_
_entity_poly.entity_id
_entity_poly.type
_entity_poly.pdbx_seq_one_letter_code
_entity_poly.pdbx_strand_id
1 'polypeptide(L)'
;MFMVIFNCLGNPFNDILLTIENLIDCELDRVNNLGQQRIFLLLGGVGIVGLSICILALYLLTIDKHLNGLWQFLDKRMRNGFLQIRQLILERLSQYHNIYEIADSEIDPGALKKKDPLKFKHSLWYLAKFSILFIFAAVFYIVLTTVFYEIIQKYLEIRPQLISGISSRRIQITEIAIYTLENEAINTNLSLYQTYPFFSDLKPPKKQVIDIINSLKSTSGILTSEKSKKLMSENLKSLIFESISEVSPFLSMGSFRAVSFFMQESLFILFNKVSDSNQSVIKYLNQVIEFSNITEKLVKKCDSDSKNTIEGMMNNMIYFTVLCLFVIIISFIMFYYPMISKEINVLKKLAKLLVILPSSGNSRQKGDLKSLTLLNNS
;
A
#
# COMPACT_ATOMS: atom_id res chain seq x y z
N MET A 1 42.58 -36.34 -9.88
CA MET A 1 42.15 -34.92 -9.84
C MET A 1 40.63 -34.79 -9.99
N PHE A 2 40.02 -35.39 -11.01
CA PHE A 2 38.55 -35.44 -11.19
C PHE A 2 37.79 -36.01 -9.98
N MET A 3 38.29 -37.08 -9.34
CA MET A 3 37.71 -37.64 -8.10
C MET A 3 37.63 -36.66 -6.93
N VAL A 4 38.69 -35.86 -6.71
CA VAL A 4 38.72 -34.85 -5.65
C VAL A 4 37.73 -33.75 -5.98
N ILE A 5 37.70 -33.31 -7.24
CA ILE A 5 36.77 -32.28 -7.73
C ILE A 5 35.32 -32.76 -7.60
N PHE A 6 34.98 -33.98 -8.01
CA PHE A 6 33.62 -34.51 -7.96
C PHE A 6 33.13 -34.72 -6.52
N ASN A 7 33.95 -35.31 -5.63
CA ASN A 7 33.62 -35.45 -4.21
C ASN A 7 33.55 -34.10 -3.49
N CYS A 8 34.41 -33.14 -3.88
CA CYS A 8 34.33 -31.77 -3.36
C CYS A 8 33.22 -30.94 -4.00
N LEU A 9 32.53 -31.39 -5.05
CA LEU A 9 31.49 -30.59 -5.74
C LEU A 9 30.07 -31.09 -5.48
N GLY A 10 29.86 -32.40 -5.30
CA GLY A 10 28.51 -32.97 -5.10
C GLY A 10 27.77 -32.42 -3.87
N ASN A 11 28.40 -32.47 -2.69
CA ASN A 11 27.83 -31.91 -1.47
C ASN A 11 27.63 -30.38 -1.55
N PRO A 12 28.60 -29.59 -2.01
CA PRO A 12 28.39 -28.15 -2.10
C PRO A 12 27.34 -27.73 -3.13
N PHE A 13 27.00 -28.50 -4.16
CA PHE A 13 25.84 -28.13 -5.00
C PHE A 13 24.53 -28.19 -4.22
N ASN A 14 24.34 -29.24 -3.41
CA ASN A 14 23.20 -29.33 -2.51
C ASN A 14 23.24 -28.21 -1.46
N ASP A 15 24.41 -27.94 -0.87
CA ASP A 15 24.55 -26.85 0.11
C ASP A 15 24.30 -25.47 -0.50
N ILE A 16 24.72 -25.23 -1.75
CA ILE A 16 24.46 -24.00 -2.48
C ILE A 16 22.96 -23.87 -2.79
N LEU A 17 22.31 -24.95 -3.25
CA LEU A 17 20.86 -24.94 -3.51
C LEU A 17 20.07 -24.71 -2.21
N LEU A 18 20.44 -25.37 -1.11
CA LEU A 18 19.86 -25.13 0.22
C LEU A 18 20.12 -23.70 0.71
N THR A 19 21.31 -23.15 0.46
CA THR A 19 21.61 -21.75 0.80
C THR A 19 20.75 -20.78 -0.01
N ILE A 20 20.50 -21.09 -1.29
CA ILE A 20 19.60 -20.32 -2.14
C ILE A 20 18.16 -20.41 -1.61
N GLU A 21 17.68 -21.59 -1.23
CA GLU A 21 16.36 -21.78 -0.63
C GLU A 21 16.21 -21.00 0.68
N ASN A 22 17.18 -21.14 1.60
CA ASN A 22 17.20 -20.39 2.85
C ASN A 22 17.24 -18.86 2.63
N LEU A 23 17.92 -18.40 1.57
CA LEU A 23 17.94 -16.99 1.19
C LEU A 23 16.57 -16.52 0.69
N ILE A 24 15.87 -17.34 -0.11
CA ILE A 24 14.50 -17.06 -0.54
C ILE A 24 13.59 -16.97 0.69
N ASP A 25 13.65 -17.93 1.60
CA ASP A 25 12.81 -17.97 2.79
C ASP A 25 13.07 -16.76 3.70
N CYS A 26 14.34 -16.36 3.87
CA CYS A 26 14.70 -15.16 4.62
C CYS A 26 14.12 -13.88 4.00
N GLU A 27 14.21 -13.73 2.67
CA GLU A 27 13.61 -12.58 1.98
C GLU A 27 12.07 -12.62 2.01
N LEU A 28 11.45 -13.79 1.90
CA LEU A 28 10.01 -13.95 2.05
C LEU A 28 9.54 -13.61 3.46
N ASP A 29 10.27 -14.06 4.49
CA ASP A 29 10.01 -13.70 5.89
C ASP A 29 10.16 -12.21 6.13
N ARG A 30 11.16 -11.57 5.52
CA ARG A 30 11.30 -10.12 5.56
C ARG A 30 10.11 -9.41 4.93
N VAL A 31 9.60 -9.90 3.80
CA VAL A 31 8.41 -9.35 3.13
C VAL A 31 7.15 -9.60 3.97
N ASN A 32 7.02 -10.77 4.61
CA ASN A 32 5.94 -11.06 5.54
C ASN A 32 5.96 -10.13 6.77
N ASN A 33 7.14 -9.88 7.32
CA ASN A 33 7.34 -8.94 8.42
C ASN A 33 6.97 -7.50 8.01
N LEU A 34 7.32 -7.08 6.79
CA LEU A 34 6.84 -5.82 6.21
C LEU A 34 5.31 -5.78 6.10
N GLY A 35 4.69 -6.89 5.70
CA GLY A 35 3.23 -7.05 5.67
C GLY A 35 2.57 -6.95 7.04
N GLN A 36 3.20 -7.49 8.09
CA GLN A 36 2.73 -7.34 9.48
C GLN A 36 2.87 -5.90 9.97
N GLN A 37 4.03 -5.27 9.76
CA GLN A 37 4.26 -3.86 10.10
C GLN A 37 3.25 -2.94 9.43
N ARG A 38 2.86 -3.25 8.18
CA ARG A 38 1.76 -2.55 7.51
C ARG A 38 0.47 -2.65 8.30
N ILE A 39 0.06 -3.84 8.75
CA ILE A 39 -1.22 -3.99 9.48
C ILE A 39 -1.21 -3.10 10.72
N PHE A 40 -0.09 -3.02 11.44
CA PHE A 40 0.04 -2.11 12.58
C PHE A 40 -0.04 -0.64 12.18
N LEU A 41 0.66 -0.23 11.12
CA LEU A 41 0.55 1.13 10.57
C LEU A 41 -0.88 1.44 10.11
N LEU A 42 -1.58 0.45 9.53
CA LEU A 42 -2.94 0.62 9.05
C LEU A 42 -3.90 0.85 10.22
N LEU A 43 -3.75 0.04 11.27
CA LEU A 43 -4.54 0.14 12.49
C LEU A 43 -4.27 1.46 13.23
N GLY A 44 -3.01 1.89 13.24
CA GLY A 44 -2.60 3.21 13.76
C GLY A 44 -3.23 4.36 12.99
N GLY A 45 -3.22 4.32 11.66
CA GLY A 45 -3.85 5.33 10.81
C GLY A 45 -5.36 5.43 11.04
N VAL A 46 -6.07 4.30 11.06
CA VAL A 46 -7.50 4.24 11.37
C VAL A 46 -7.77 4.76 12.80
N GLY A 47 -6.91 4.42 13.76
CA GLY A 47 -7.00 4.92 15.14
C GLY A 47 -6.89 6.43 15.24
N ILE A 48 -5.89 7.04 14.57
CA ILE A 48 -5.69 8.50 14.56
C ILE A 48 -6.87 9.21 13.89
N VAL A 49 -7.34 8.71 12.74
CA VAL A 49 -8.50 9.28 12.04
C VAL A 49 -9.77 9.15 12.88
N GLY A 50 -10.00 7.98 13.49
CA GLY A 50 -11.14 7.75 14.37
C GLY A 50 -11.14 8.68 15.59
N LEU A 51 -9.99 8.83 16.26
CA LEU A 51 -9.83 9.75 17.38
C LEU A 51 -10.06 11.20 16.96
N SER A 52 -9.59 11.58 15.76
CA SER A 52 -9.83 12.92 15.19
C SER A 52 -11.32 13.19 14.94
N ILE A 53 -12.07 12.21 14.41
CA ILE A 53 -13.53 12.30 14.23
C ILE A 53 -14.23 12.45 15.58
N CYS A 54 -13.83 11.67 16.59
CA CYS A 54 -14.40 11.76 17.94
C CYS A 54 -14.18 13.15 18.56
N ILE A 55 -12.96 13.69 18.48
CA ILE A 55 -12.66 15.05 18.97
C ILE A 55 -13.48 16.09 18.21
N LEU A 56 -13.56 15.98 16.88
CA LEU A 56 -14.36 16.89 16.06
C LEU A 56 -15.85 16.83 16.43
N ALA A 57 -16.40 15.64 16.65
CA ALA A 57 -17.79 15.45 17.05
C ALA A 57 -18.08 16.07 18.43
N LEU A 58 -17.20 15.84 19.42
CA LEU A 58 -17.31 16.46 20.75
C LEU A 58 -17.24 17.98 20.68
N TYR A 59 -16.35 18.52 19.85
CA TYR A 59 -16.20 19.95 19.64
C TYR A 59 -17.46 20.55 19.00
N LEU A 60 -17.99 19.93 17.95
CA LEU A 60 -19.22 20.36 17.27
C LEU A 60 -20.44 20.30 18.21
N LEU A 61 -20.57 19.27 19.04
CA LEU A 61 -21.64 19.15 20.03
C LEU A 61 -21.55 20.24 21.10
N THR A 62 -20.33 20.56 21.56
CA THR A 62 -20.09 21.65 22.51
C THR A 62 -20.50 23.00 21.91
N ILE A 63 -20.09 23.28 20.67
CA ILE A 63 -20.50 24.49 19.95
C ILE A 63 -22.02 24.56 19.84
N ASP A 64 -22.67 23.47 19.43
CA ASP A 64 -24.12 23.42 19.28
C ASP A 64 -24.86 23.73 20.59
N LYS A 65 -24.35 23.22 21.71
CA LYS A 65 -24.91 23.50 23.04
C LYS A 65 -24.79 24.99 23.38
N HIS A 66 -23.64 25.61 23.15
CA HIS A 66 -23.44 27.04 23.40
C HIS A 66 -24.28 27.91 22.46
N LEU A 67 -24.37 27.55 21.18
CA LEU A 67 -25.10 28.30 20.16
C LEU A 67 -26.62 28.22 20.40
N ASN A 68 -27.14 27.04 20.78
CA ASN A 68 -28.52 26.88 21.24
C ASN A 68 -28.81 27.69 22.52
N GLY A 69 -27.89 27.70 23.48
CA GLY A 69 -28.02 28.53 24.68
C GLY A 69 -28.08 30.02 24.36
N LEU A 70 -27.21 30.50 23.46
CA LEU A 70 -27.17 31.87 23.00
C LEU A 70 -28.44 32.24 22.22
N TRP A 71 -28.95 31.34 21.39
CA TRP A 71 -30.21 31.52 20.66
C TRP A 71 -31.42 31.61 21.60
N GLN A 72 -31.53 30.71 22.58
CA GLN A 72 -32.59 30.77 23.59
C GLN A 72 -32.54 32.05 24.42
N PHE A 73 -31.33 32.50 24.76
CA PHE A 73 -31.12 33.76 25.45
C PHE A 73 -31.55 34.95 24.57
N LEU A 74 -31.20 34.94 23.28
CA LEU A 74 -31.60 35.96 22.33
C LEU A 74 -33.12 35.99 22.13
N ASP A 75 -33.79 34.85 21.95
CA ASP A 75 -35.26 34.77 21.79
C ASP A 75 -35.96 35.31 23.05
N LYS A 76 -35.51 34.89 24.24
CA LYS A 76 -36.04 35.40 25.51
C LYS A 76 -35.87 36.91 25.64
N ARG A 77 -34.68 37.44 25.29
CA ARG A 77 -34.39 38.88 25.35
C ARG A 77 -35.16 39.67 24.30
N MET A 78 -35.33 39.13 23.09
CA MET A 78 -36.11 39.76 22.02
C MET A 78 -37.59 39.83 22.39
N ARG A 79 -38.17 38.77 22.95
CA ARG A 79 -39.57 38.77 23.41
C ARG A 79 -39.79 39.79 24.53
N ASN A 80 -38.91 39.81 25.53
CA ASN A 80 -38.98 40.78 26.63
C ASN A 80 -38.76 42.22 26.15
N GLY A 81 -37.78 42.43 25.28
CA GLY A 81 -37.46 43.73 24.69
C GLY A 81 -38.56 44.24 23.77
N PHE A 82 -39.21 43.36 22.99
CA PHE A 82 -40.35 43.73 22.15
C PHE A 82 -41.52 44.24 22.98
N LEU A 83 -41.84 43.59 24.11
CA LEU A 83 -42.87 44.07 25.03
C LEU A 83 -42.54 45.45 25.59
N GLN A 84 -41.28 45.67 25.99
CA GLN A 84 -40.84 46.97 26.52
C GLN A 84 -40.83 48.08 25.46
N ILE A 85 -40.30 47.80 24.26
CA ILE A 85 -40.27 48.77 23.15
C ILE A 85 -41.70 49.10 22.73
N ARG A 86 -42.60 48.12 22.65
CA ARG A 86 -44.01 48.35 22.34
C ARG A 86 -44.69 49.19 23.42
N GLN A 87 -44.45 48.92 24.71
CA GLN A 87 -44.96 49.75 25.80
C GLN A 87 -44.46 51.20 25.70
N LEU A 88 -43.18 51.41 25.42
CA LEU A 88 -42.61 52.75 25.24
C LEU A 88 -43.17 53.47 24.01
N ILE A 89 -43.45 52.75 22.92
CA ILE A 89 -44.11 53.32 21.73
C ILE A 89 -45.55 53.67 22.04
N LEU A 90 -46.30 52.80 22.74
CA LEU A 90 -47.68 53.06 23.17
C LEU A 90 -47.76 54.24 24.13
N GLU A 91 -46.82 54.35 25.07
CA GLU A 91 -46.73 55.48 26.01
C GLU A 91 -46.40 56.79 25.29
N ARG A 92 -45.52 56.77 24.30
CA ARG A 92 -45.29 57.95 23.44
C ARG A 92 -46.51 58.28 22.59
N LEU A 93 -47.18 57.27 22.02
CA LEU A 93 -48.35 57.49 21.19
C LEU A 93 -49.51 58.07 22.01
N SER A 94 -49.72 57.59 23.24
CA SER A 94 -50.74 58.10 24.14
C SER A 94 -50.46 59.55 24.57
N GLN A 95 -49.20 59.89 24.86
CA GLN A 95 -48.79 61.25 25.21
C GLN A 95 -49.03 62.28 24.09
N TYR A 96 -48.89 61.89 22.82
CA TYR A 96 -49.02 62.83 21.69
C TYR A 96 -50.39 62.85 21.02
N HIS A 97 -51.19 61.78 21.14
CA HIS A 97 -52.48 61.71 20.44
C HIS A 97 -53.70 61.64 21.37
N ASN A 98 -53.52 61.55 22.68
CA ASN A 98 -54.62 61.57 23.66
C ASN A 98 -55.75 60.55 23.35
N ILE A 99 -55.40 59.45 22.65
CA ILE A 99 -56.30 58.34 22.37
C ILE A 99 -56.17 57.40 23.57
N TYR A 100 -57.11 57.52 24.50
CA TYR A 100 -57.36 56.49 25.50
C TYR A 100 -58.21 55.40 24.84
N GLU A 101 -57.83 54.14 25.07
CA GLU A 101 -58.48 52.91 24.59
C GLU A 101 -58.05 52.42 23.20
N ILE A 102 -56.89 51.75 23.15
CA ILE A 102 -56.81 50.48 22.41
C ILE A 102 -57.05 49.40 23.46
N ALA A 103 -58.17 48.70 23.36
CA ALA A 103 -58.54 47.66 24.31
C ALA A 103 -57.44 46.59 24.42
N ASP A 104 -57.05 46.26 25.65
CA ASP A 104 -56.16 45.15 25.99
C ASP A 104 -56.73 43.77 25.57
N SER A 105 -57.88 43.71 24.89
CA SER A 105 -58.63 42.50 24.57
C SER A 105 -58.24 41.80 23.27
N GLU A 106 -57.40 42.39 22.40
CA GLU A 106 -57.06 41.76 21.11
C GLU A 106 -55.77 40.93 21.08
N ILE A 107 -54.98 40.90 22.16
CA ILE A 107 -53.75 40.10 22.16
C ILE A 107 -53.67 39.28 23.44
N ASP A 108 -54.18 38.06 23.33
CA ASP A 108 -54.03 37.01 24.33
C ASP A 108 -52.52 36.81 24.64
N PRO A 109 -52.04 37.16 25.85
CA PRO A 109 -50.65 36.91 26.24
C PRO A 109 -50.32 35.40 26.26
N GLY A 110 -51.33 34.53 26.20
CA GLY A 110 -51.20 33.10 25.99
C GLY A 110 -50.73 32.70 24.58
N ALA A 111 -51.07 33.49 23.54
CA ALA A 111 -50.69 33.20 22.15
C ALA A 111 -49.19 33.41 21.87
N LEU A 112 -48.56 34.35 22.59
CA LEU A 112 -47.10 34.59 22.54
C LEU A 112 -46.29 33.56 23.33
N LYS A 113 -46.90 32.87 24.32
CA LYS A 113 -46.24 31.84 25.14
C LYS A 113 -46.15 30.47 24.46
N LYS A 114 -46.99 30.19 23.45
CA LYS A 114 -47.18 28.84 22.88
C LYS A 114 -46.44 28.53 21.57
N LYS A 115 -45.42 29.31 21.20
CA LYS A 115 -44.53 28.90 20.10
C LYS A 115 -43.43 27.99 20.65
N ASP A 116 -43.48 26.71 20.26
CA ASP A 116 -42.48 25.71 20.58
C ASP A 116 -41.06 26.25 20.42
N PRO A 117 -40.12 25.88 21.32
CA PRO A 117 -38.74 26.29 21.18
C PRO A 117 -38.19 25.73 19.86
N LEU A 118 -37.97 26.61 18.88
CA LEU A 118 -37.26 26.31 17.66
C LEU A 118 -35.84 25.86 18.04
N LYS A 119 -35.64 24.54 18.11
CA LYS A 119 -34.32 23.94 18.37
C LYS A 119 -33.45 24.14 17.13
N PHE A 120 -32.31 24.77 17.32
CA PHE A 120 -31.32 25.01 16.27
C PHE A 120 -30.61 23.68 15.97
N LYS A 121 -31.16 22.84 15.08
CA LYS A 121 -30.59 21.53 14.70
C LYS A 121 -29.56 21.64 13.58
N HIS A 122 -28.58 22.52 13.72
CA HIS A 122 -27.57 22.73 12.67
C HIS A 122 -26.36 21.79 12.80
N SER A 123 -26.03 21.27 13.99
CA SER A 123 -24.80 20.48 14.23
C SER A 123 -24.73 19.15 13.50
N LEU A 124 -25.85 18.42 13.37
CA LEU A 124 -25.89 17.16 12.62
C LEU A 124 -25.56 17.37 11.14
N TRP A 125 -25.99 18.50 10.58
CA TRP A 125 -25.70 18.85 9.18
C TRP A 125 -24.23 19.24 8.98
N TYR A 126 -23.64 19.92 9.97
CA TYR A 126 -22.19 20.18 9.99
C TYR A 126 -21.39 18.89 10.08
N LEU A 127 -21.77 17.98 10.99
CA LEU A 127 -21.13 16.69 11.16
C LEU A 127 -21.20 15.86 9.87
N ALA A 128 -22.37 15.82 9.21
CA ALA A 128 -22.53 15.15 7.92
C ALA A 128 -21.61 15.74 6.82
N LYS A 129 -21.46 17.07 6.75
CA LYS A 129 -20.59 17.72 5.78
C LYS A 129 -19.10 17.47 6.02
N PHE A 130 -18.67 17.45 7.27
CA PHE A 130 -17.29 17.09 7.61
C PHE A 130 -17.03 15.59 7.41
N SER A 131 -18.04 14.73 7.62
CA SER A 131 -17.95 13.29 7.38
C SER A 131 -17.57 12.95 5.93
N ILE A 132 -18.00 13.76 4.94
CA ILE A 132 -17.63 13.57 3.53
C ILE A 132 -16.10 13.57 3.33
N LEU A 133 -15.37 14.44 4.02
CA LEU A 133 -13.90 14.50 3.92
C LEU A 133 -13.25 13.22 4.46
N PHE A 134 -13.80 12.66 5.54
CA PHE A 134 -13.32 11.39 6.11
C PHE A 134 -13.64 10.19 5.22
N ILE A 135 -14.83 10.17 4.59
CA ILE A 135 -15.18 9.15 3.59
C ILE A 135 -14.21 9.22 2.42
N PHE A 136 -13.91 10.43 1.94
CA PHE A 136 -12.97 10.64 0.85
C PHE A 136 -11.55 10.17 1.20
N ALA A 137 -11.08 10.49 2.41
CA ALA A 137 -9.79 10.00 2.92
C ALA A 137 -9.77 8.47 3.04
N ALA A 138 -10.86 7.86 3.51
CA ALA A 138 -10.99 6.41 3.59
C ALA A 138 -10.95 5.74 2.21
N VAL A 139 -11.61 6.31 1.20
CA VAL A 139 -11.57 5.81 -0.18
C VAL A 139 -10.14 5.86 -0.73
N PHE A 140 -9.44 6.99 -0.60
CA PHE A 140 -8.04 7.08 -1.04
C PHE A 140 -7.13 6.09 -0.34
N TYR A 141 -7.37 5.86 0.94
CA TYR A 141 -6.62 4.92 1.73
C TYR A 141 -6.84 3.46 1.29
N ILE A 142 -8.08 3.10 0.96
CA ILE A 142 -8.41 1.80 0.38
C ILE A 142 -7.70 1.64 -0.97
N VAL A 143 -7.78 2.64 -1.85
CA VAL A 143 -7.11 2.62 -3.17
C VAL A 143 -5.60 2.49 -3.01
N LEU A 144 -4.98 3.24 -2.10
CA LEU A 144 -3.55 3.15 -1.81
C LEU A 144 -3.14 1.73 -1.41
N THR A 145 -3.94 1.09 -0.56
CA THR A 145 -3.66 -0.25 -0.03
C THR A 145 -3.87 -1.34 -1.09
N THR A 146 -5.00 -1.31 -1.80
CA THR A 146 -5.37 -2.38 -2.75
C THR A 146 -4.63 -2.26 -4.09
N VAL A 147 -4.45 -1.04 -4.60
CA VAL A 147 -3.86 -0.84 -5.92
C VAL A 147 -2.33 -0.80 -5.85
N PHE A 148 -1.75 -0.03 -4.94
CA PHE A 148 -0.30 0.14 -4.90
C PHE A 148 0.36 -0.90 -4.00
N TYR A 149 -0.04 -0.95 -2.74
CA TYR A 149 0.67 -1.77 -1.75
C TYR A 149 0.59 -3.26 -2.06
N GLU A 150 -0.60 -3.79 -2.35
CA GLU A 150 -0.77 -5.23 -2.65
C GLU A 150 0.06 -5.67 -3.85
N ILE A 151 0.17 -4.83 -4.88
CA ILE A 151 0.99 -5.10 -6.06
C ILE A 151 2.48 -5.09 -5.70
N ILE A 152 2.94 -4.07 -4.96
CA ILE A 152 4.33 -3.96 -4.51
C ILE A 152 4.73 -5.17 -3.66
N GLN A 153 3.87 -5.58 -2.72
CA GLN A 153 4.10 -6.75 -1.88
C GLN A 153 4.25 -8.02 -2.73
N LYS A 154 3.31 -8.27 -3.66
CA LYS A 154 3.38 -9.42 -4.57
C LYS A 154 4.65 -9.42 -5.42
N TYR A 155 5.13 -8.26 -5.85
CA TYR A 155 6.37 -8.14 -6.60
C TYR A 155 7.62 -8.38 -5.73
N LEU A 156 7.60 -7.94 -4.48
CA LEU A 156 8.65 -8.23 -3.52
C LEU A 156 8.74 -9.73 -3.18
N GLU A 157 7.61 -10.44 -3.10
CA GLU A 157 7.58 -11.89 -2.88
C GLU A 157 8.16 -12.68 -4.07
N ILE A 158 7.92 -12.21 -5.31
CA ILE A 158 8.30 -12.93 -6.53
C ILE A 158 9.73 -12.62 -6.95
N ARG A 159 10.25 -11.44 -6.63
CA ARG A 159 11.64 -11.03 -6.94
C ARG A 159 12.70 -12.07 -6.51
N PRO A 160 12.75 -12.54 -5.24
CA PRO A 160 13.76 -13.52 -4.84
C PRO A 160 13.60 -14.84 -5.59
N GLN A 161 12.37 -15.31 -5.82
CA GLN A 161 12.08 -16.54 -6.58
C GLN A 161 12.53 -16.44 -8.05
N LEU A 162 12.39 -15.27 -8.65
CA LEU A 162 12.81 -15.02 -10.02
C LEU A 162 14.35 -15.03 -10.14
N ILE A 163 15.04 -14.30 -9.26
CA ILE A 163 16.50 -14.22 -9.25
C ILE A 163 17.11 -15.60 -8.94
N SER A 164 16.59 -16.27 -7.92
CA SER A 164 17.02 -17.62 -7.54
C SER A 164 16.72 -18.65 -8.63
N GLY A 165 15.59 -18.53 -9.34
CA GLY A 165 15.25 -19.41 -10.45
C GLY A 165 16.26 -19.33 -11.60
N ILE A 166 16.73 -18.13 -11.95
CA ILE A 166 17.78 -17.95 -12.97
C ILE A 166 19.13 -18.47 -12.44
N SER A 167 19.48 -18.18 -11.19
CA SER A 167 20.74 -18.64 -10.57
C SER A 167 20.79 -20.17 -10.43
N SER A 168 19.69 -20.79 -9.99
CA SER A 168 19.56 -22.23 -9.81
C SER A 168 19.73 -22.96 -11.14
N ARG A 169 19.19 -22.44 -12.25
CA ARG A 169 19.42 -23.01 -13.59
C ARG A 169 20.90 -23.09 -13.97
N ARG A 170 21.71 -22.08 -13.63
CA ARG A 170 23.17 -22.12 -13.87
C ARG A 170 23.81 -23.29 -13.13
N ILE A 171 23.44 -23.46 -11.86
CA ILE A 171 23.96 -24.52 -10.99
C ILE A 171 23.53 -25.89 -11.52
N GLN A 172 22.23 -26.06 -11.77
CA GLN A 172 21.63 -27.31 -12.25
C GLN A 172 22.17 -27.76 -13.62
N ILE A 173 22.42 -26.83 -14.55
CA ILE A 173 23.04 -27.17 -15.84
C ILE A 173 24.51 -27.59 -15.66
N THR A 174 25.24 -26.95 -14.75
CA THR A 174 26.61 -27.36 -14.41
C THR A 174 26.63 -28.74 -13.77
N GLU A 175 25.68 -29.01 -12.86
CA GLU A 175 25.52 -30.29 -12.18
C GLU A 175 25.14 -31.41 -13.16
N ILE A 176 24.19 -31.15 -14.08
CA ILE A 176 23.84 -32.09 -15.16
C ILE A 176 25.06 -32.42 -16.02
N ALA A 177 25.88 -31.41 -16.38
CA ALA A 177 27.07 -31.65 -17.17
C ALA A 177 28.06 -32.60 -16.46
N ILE A 178 28.25 -32.42 -15.15
CA ILE A 178 29.12 -33.28 -14.34
C ILE A 178 28.61 -34.73 -14.31
N TYR A 179 27.32 -34.96 -14.07
CA TYR A 179 26.77 -36.32 -14.06
C TYR A 179 26.69 -36.97 -15.44
N THR A 180 26.53 -36.15 -16.49
CA THR A 180 26.55 -36.62 -17.88
C THR A 180 27.95 -37.12 -18.25
N LEU A 181 29.00 -36.38 -17.89
CA LEU A 181 30.39 -36.82 -18.05
C LEU A 181 30.70 -38.08 -17.26
N GLU A 182 30.25 -38.15 -16.00
CA GLU A 182 30.45 -39.35 -15.18
C GLU A 182 29.77 -40.57 -15.82
N ASN A 183 28.58 -40.40 -16.41
CA ASN A 183 27.89 -41.47 -17.12
C ASN A 183 28.65 -41.95 -18.37
N GLU A 184 29.25 -41.04 -19.12
CA GLU A 184 30.09 -41.40 -20.28
C GLU A 184 31.37 -42.13 -19.84
N ALA A 185 31.95 -41.70 -18.71
CA ALA A 185 33.11 -42.33 -18.12
C ALA A 185 32.82 -43.71 -17.51
N ILE A 186 31.55 -44.12 -17.32
CA ILE A 186 31.17 -45.42 -16.72
C ILE A 186 31.88 -46.58 -17.40
N ASN A 187 32.05 -46.58 -18.72
CA ASN A 187 32.69 -47.72 -19.39
C ASN A 187 34.23 -47.66 -19.38
N THR A 188 34.80 -46.69 -18.65
CA THR A 188 36.24 -46.46 -18.56
C THR A 188 36.72 -46.61 -17.13
N ASN A 189 38.00 -46.93 -16.94
CA ASN A 189 38.65 -46.97 -15.62
C ASN A 189 38.70 -45.59 -14.93
N LEU A 190 38.13 -44.54 -15.53
CA LEU A 190 38.07 -43.19 -15.00
C LEU A 190 36.74 -42.88 -14.28
N SER A 191 35.74 -43.77 -14.34
CA SER A 191 34.48 -43.58 -13.60
C SER A 191 34.71 -43.66 -12.11
N LEU A 192 34.22 -42.63 -11.42
CA LEU A 192 34.25 -42.54 -9.96
C LEU A 192 33.26 -43.52 -9.33
N TYR A 193 32.10 -43.69 -9.95
CA TYR A 193 31.09 -44.64 -9.49
C TYR A 193 31.62 -46.08 -9.52
N GLN A 194 32.34 -46.47 -10.58
CA GLN A 194 32.94 -47.80 -10.68
C GLN A 194 34.16 -47.98 -9.79
N THR A 195 34.99 -46.94 -9.65
CA THR A 195 36.21 -47.01 -8.84
C THR A 195 35.89 -47.02 -7.33
N TYR A 196 34.80 -46.36 -6.91
CA TYR A 196 34.41 -46.21 -5.51
C TYR A 196 32.91 -46.51 -5.28
N PRO A 197 32.45 -47.75 -5.50
CA PRO A 197 31.03 -48.11 -5.46
C PRO A 197 30.41 -48.05 -4.04
N PHE A 198 31.23 -48.05 -3.00
CA PHE A 198 30.80 -48.05 -1.59
C PHE A 198 30.75 -46.66 -0.95
N PHE A 199 31.00 -45.59 -1.72
CA PHE A 199 30.90 -44.23 -1.18
C PHE A 199 29.41 -43.84 -1.08
N SER A 200 28.94 -43.52 0.14
CA SER A 200 27.52 -43.40 0.48
C SER A 200 26.75 -42.32 -0.30
N ASP A 201 27.46 -41.32 -0.82
CA ASP A 201 26.84 -40.11 -1.39
C ASP A 201 26.72 -40.18 -2.92
N LEU A 202 27.36 -41.17 -3.57
CA LEU A 202 27.37 -41.35 -5.02
C LEU A 202 26.11 -42.10 -5.49
N LYS A 203 25.00 -41.37 -5.67
CA LYS A 203 23.81 -41.90 -6.35
C LYS A 203 24.12 -42.24 -7.82
N PRO A 204 23.36 -43.17 -8.45
CA PRO A 204 23.54 -43.50 -9.86
C PRO A 204 23.43 -42.23 -10.75
N PRO A 205 24.41 -41.94 -11.61
CA PRO A 205 24.43 -40.72 -12.44
C PRO A 205 23.14 -40.53 -13.25
N LYS A 206 22.59 -41.62 -13.77
CA LYS A 206 21.32 -41.63 -14.52
C LYS A 206 20.14 -41.09 -13.73
N LYS A 207 20.04 -41.47 -12.45
CA LYS A 207 18.95 -41.02 -11.59
C LYS A 207 19.10 -39.54 -11.26
N GLN A 208 20.33 -39.09 -10.98
CA GLN A 208 20.61 -37.69 -10.68
C GLN A 208 20.28 -36.76 -11.86
N VAL A 209 20.67 -37.12 -13.08
CA VAL A 209 20.33 -36.33 -14.28
C VAL A 209 18.80 -36.20 -14.44
N ILE A 210 18.04 -37.27 -14.22
CA ILE A 210 16.56 -37.23 -14.29
C ILE A 210 15.99 -36.32 -13.20
N ASP A 211 16.47 -36.42 -11.96
CA ASP A 211 16.02 -35.61 -10.84
C ASP A 211 16.29 -34.12 -11.09
N ILE A 212 17.47 -33.76 -11.61
CA ILE A 212 17.80 -32.37 -11.94
C ILE A 212 16.97 -31.85 -13.12
N ILE A 213 16.69 -32.68 -14.14
CA ILE A 213 15.80 -32.29 -15.25
C ILE A 213 14.39 -31.98 -14.74
N ASN A 214 13.87 -32.77 -13.80
CA ASN A 214 12.56 -32.49 -13.19
C ASN A 214 12.58 -31.18 -12.39
N SER A 215 13.68 -30.88 -11.69
CA SER A 215 13.88 -29.60 -11.01
C SER A 215 14.00 -28.41 -11.99
N LEU A 216 14.70 -28.57 -13.11
CA LEU A 216 14.76 -27.53 -14.14
C LEU A 216 13.39 -27.26 -14.79
N LYS A 217 12.51 -28.27 -14.87
CA LYS A 217 11.12 -28.07 -15.33
C LYS A 217 10.32 -27.24 -14.33
N SER A 218 10.48 -27.46 -13.02
CA SER A 218 9.77 -26.66 -12.01
C SER A 218 10.25 -25.19 -12.02
N THR A 219 11.56 -24.94 -12.11
CA THR A 219 12.10 -23.56 -12.23
C THR A 219 11.64 -22.86 -13.51
N SER A 220 11.34 -23.61 -14.57
CA SER A 220 10.74 -23.08 -15.80
C SER A 220 9.33 -22.55 -15.61
N GLY A 221 8.54 -23.13 -14.72
CA GLY A 221 7.22 -22.61 -14.35
C GLY A 221 7.31 -21.22 -13.70
N ILE A 222 8.31 -21.00 -12.86
CA ILE A 222 8.53 -19.71 -12.17
C ILE A 222 8.81 -18.60 -13.19
N LEU A 223 9.69 -18.86 -14.16
CA LEU A 223 10.09 -17.88 -15.18
C LEU A 223 8.99 -17.58 -16.21
N THR A 224 8.16 -18.56 -16.52
CA THR A 224 7.07 -18.41 -17.50
C THR A 224 5.83 -17.75 -16.92
N SER A 225 5.71 -17.69 -15.58
CA SER A 225 4.59 -17.05 -14.91
C SER A 225 4.44 -15.57 -15.30
N GLU A 226 3.19 -15.11 -15.47
CA GLU A 226 2.93 -13.71 -15.85
C GLU A 226 3.48 -12.70 -14.85
N LYS A 227 3.45 -13.06 -13.55
CA LYS A 227 3.92 -12.18 -12.49
C LYS A 227 5.43 -11.98 -12.57
N SER A 228 6.20 -13.04 -12.85
CA SER A 228 7.64 -12.94 -13.12
C SER A 228 7.93 -12.11 -14.36
N LYS A 229 7.16 -12.29 -15.44
CA LYS A 229 7.32 -11.49 -16.66
C LYS A 229 7.08 -10.00 -16.42
N LYS A 230 6.18 -9.61 -15.51
CA LYS A 230 5.95 -8.20 -15.17
C LYS A 230 7.14 -7.54 -14.45
N LEU A 231 8.02 -8.33 -13.82
CA LEU A 231 9.24 -7.84 -13.18
C LEU A 231 10.44 -7.76 -14.14
N MET A 232 10.30 -8.29 -15.36
CA MET A 232 11.35 -8.28 -16.38
C MET A 232 11.17 -7.09 -17.32
N SER A 233 12.26 -6.41 -17.67
CA SER A 233 12.25 -5.49 -18.80
C SER A 233 12.02 -6.24 -20.11
N GLU A 234 11.54 -5.56 -21.16
CA GLU A 234 11.41 -6.15 -22.50
C GLU A 234 12.75 -6.70 -23.01
N ASN A 235 13.85 -6.03 -22.68
CA ASN A 235 15.18 -6.49 -23.03
C ASN A 235 15.55 -7.80 -22.30
N LEU A 236 15.25 -7.91 -21.00
CA LEU A 236 15.47 -9.17 -20.25
C LEU A 236 14.57 -10.31 -20.75
N LYS A 237 13.30 -10.02 -21.06
CA LYS A 237 12.39 -11.00 -21.66
C LYS A 237 12.94 -11.53 -22.99
N SER A 238 13.42 -10.63 -23.85
CA SER A 238 13.99 -11.01 -25.14
C SER A 238 15.21 -11.92 -24.97
N LEU A 239 16.13 -11.59 -24.06
CA LEU A 239 17.29 -12.44 -23.78
C LEU A 239 16.93 -13.82 -23.20
N ILE A 240 15.84 -13.92 -22.44
CA ILE A 240 15.41 -15.19 -21.85
C ILE A 240 14.64 -16.04 -22.88
N PHE A 241 13.73 -15.45 -23.66
CA PHE A 241 12.75 -16.20 -24.45
C PHE A 241 12.91 -16.11 -25.98
N GLU A 242 13.59 -15.09 -26.49
CA GLU A 242 13.59 -14.78 -27.92
C GLU A 242 14.96 -14.96 -28.54
N SER A 243 15.91 -14.08 -28.23
CA SER A 243 17.22 -14.09 -28.86
C SER A 243 18.30 -13.43 -28.03
N ILE A 244 19.53 -13.92 -28.23
CA ILE A 244 20.75 -13.35 -27.68
C ILE A 244 21.69 -13.12 -28.86
N SER A 245 22.21 -11.90 -29.01
CA SER A 245 23.16 -11.54 -30.05
C SER A 245 24.58 -11.99 -29.68
N GLU A 246 25.41 -12.26 -30.70
CA GLU A 246 26.85 -12.55 -30.54
C GLU A 246 27.17 -13.79 -29.67
N VAL A 247 26.27 -14.77 -29.65
CA VAL A 247 26.46 -16.06 -28.97
C VAL A 247 26.36 -17.22 -29.94
N SER A 248 26.78 -18.40 -29.50
CA SER A 248 26.70 -19.60 -30.30
C SER A 248 25.25 -20.02 -30.63
N PRO A 249 25.05 -20.86 -31.67
CA PRO A 249 23.71 -21.17 -32.18
C PRO A 249 22.74 -21.76 -31.15
N PHE A 250 23.22 -22.48 -30.14
CA PHE A 250 22.36 -23.11 -29.13
C PHE A 250 21.74 -22.08 -28.15
N LEU A 251 22.41 -20.93 -27.96
CA LEU A 251 21.94 -19.80 -27.14
C LEU A 251 21.22 -18.73 -27.96
N SER A 252 21.32 -18.79 -29.28
CA SER A 252 20.76 -17.77 -30.19
C SER A 252 19.26 -17.55 -30.03
N MET A 253 18.52 -18.57 -29.56
CA MET A 253 17.07 -18.52 -29.35
C MET A 253 16.67 -18.29 -27.87
N GLY A 254 17.54 -17.67 -27.09
CA GLY A 254 17.30 -17.33 -25.69
C GLY A 254 17.74 -18.40 -24.69
N SER A 255 17.97 -17.98 -23.44
CA SER A 255 18.43 -18.87 -22.38
C SER A 255 17.42 -19.96 -22.01
N PHE A 256 16.12 -19.71 -22.20
CA PHE A 256 15.08 -20.68 -21.94
C PHE A 256 15.18 -21.89 -22.88
N ARG A 257 15.41 -21.67 -24.18
CA ARG A 257 15.60 -22.76 -25.14
C ARG A 257 16.95 -23.45 -24.96
N ALA A 258 17.99 -22.70 -24.57
CA ALA A 258 19.29 -23.28 -24.24
C ALA A 258 19.19 -24.32 -23.11
N VAL A 259 18.39 -24.07 -22.08
CA VAL A 259 18.13 -25.05 -21.00
C VAL A 259 17.48 -26.32 -21.57
N SER A 260 16.48 -26.20 -22.45
CA SER A 260 15.86 -27.36 -23.09
C SER A 260 16.84 -28.14 -23.97
N PHE A 261 17.73 -27.44 -24.69
CA PHE A 261 18.81 -28.06 -25.45
C PHE A 261 19.72 -28.90 -24.54
N PHE A 262 20.20 -28.35 -23.42
CA PHE A 262 21.02 -29.12 -22.49
C PHE A 262 20.28 -30.34 -21.92
N MET A 263 19.01 -30.20 -21.53
CA MET A 263 18.23 -31.37 -21.07
C MET A 263 18.19 -32.48 -22.14
N GLN A 264 17.99 -32.12 -23.41
CA GLN A 264 17.92 -33.08 -24.52
C GLN A 264 19.27 -33.73 -24.79
N GLU A 265 20.34 -32.94 -24.87
CA GLU A 265 21.70 -33.44 -25.09
C GLU A 265 22.14 -34.36 -23.95
N SER A 266 21.88 -33.98 -22.69
CA SER A 266 22.22 -34.82 -21.55
C SER A 266 21.45 -36.14 -21.54
N LEU A 267 20.16 -36.13 -21.88
CA LEU A 267 19.37 -37.36 -22.03
C LEU A 267 19.89 -38.22 -23.20
N PHE A 268 20.27 -37.58 -24.31
CA PHE A 268 20.84 -38.27 -25.45
C PHE A 268 22.13 -38.98 -25.04
N ILE A 269 23.10 -38.29 -24.43
CA ILE A 269 24.35 -38.90 -23.95
C ILE A 269 24.09 -40.01 -22.92
N LEU A 270 23.08 -39.85 -22.06
CA LEU A 270 22.77 -40.82 -21.01
C LEU A 270 22.22 -42.15 -21.52
N PHE A 271 21.38 -42.08 -22.58
CA PHE A 271 20.65 -43.22 -23.12
C PHE A 271 21.21 -43.75 -24.44
N ASN A 272 22.05 -42.97 -25.11
CA ASN A 272 22.80 -43.44 -26.27
C ASN A 272 23.78 -44.51 -25.81
N LYS A 273 23.72 -45.68 -26.44
CA LYS A 273 24.57 -46.83 -26.09
C LYS A 273 25.96 -46.76 -26.75
N VAL A 274 26.27 -45.64 -27.38
CA VAL A 274 27.51 -45.40 -28.13
C VAL A 274 28.30 -44.33 -27.37
N SER A 275 29.60 -44.58 -27.18
CA SER A 275 30.50 -43.57 -26.61
C SER A 275 30.60 -42.39 -27.57
N ASP A 276 30.41 -41.18 -27.05
CA ASP A 276 30.58 -39.97 -27.84
C ASP A 276 32.07 -39.71 -28.12
N SER A 277 32.32 -38.89 -29.13
CA SER A 277 33.69 -38.48 -29.46
C SER A 277 34.20 -37.46 -28.45
N ASN A 278 35.48 -37.51 -28.09
CA ASN A 278 36.10 -36.51 -27.20
C ASN A 278 35.86 -35.06 -27.66
N GLN A 279 35.77 -34.82 -28.98
CA GLN A 279 35.45 -33.50 -29.53
C GLN A 279 34.02 -33.05 -29.21
N SER A 280 33.04 -33.96 -29.25
CA SER A 280 31.64 -33.70 -28.87
C SER A 280 31.55 -33.31 -27.39
N VAL A 281 32.26 -34.03 -26.52
CA VAL A 281 32.31 -33.77 -25.08
C VAL A 281 32.91 -32.39 -24.78
N ILE A 282 34.06 -32.07 -25.39
CA ILE A 282 34.70 -30.76 -25.24
C ILE A 282 33.77 -29.64 -25.73
N LYS A 283 33.08 -29.85 -26.86
CA LYS A 283 32.10 -28.88 -27.37
C LYS A 283 30.95 -28.67 -26.38
N TYR A 284 30.39 -29.73 -25.83
CA TYR A 284 29.33 -29.67 -24.82
C TYR A 284 29.77 -28.88 -23.57
N LEU A 285 30.98 -29.13 -23.06
CA LEU A 285 31.50 -28.40 -21.89
C LEU A 285 31.73 -26.92 -22.17
N ASN A 286 32.25 -26.58 -23.36
CA ASN A 286 32.40 -25.18 -23.76
C ASN A 286 31.04 -24.47 -23.84
N GLN A 287 29.99 -25.16 -24.31
CA GLN A 287 28.63 -24.64 -24.31
C GLN A 287 28.10 -24.41 -22.88
N VAL A 288 28.36 -25.33 -21.95
CA VAL A 288 27.99 -25.16 -20.52
C VAL A 288 28.69 -23.94 -19.91
N ILE A 289 29.97 -23.73 -20.21
CA ILE A 289 30.74 -22.55 -19.75
C ILE A 289 30.15 -21.26 -20.33
N GLU A 290 29.87 -21.24 -21.64
CA GLU A 290 29.23 -20.09 -22.30
C GLU A 290 27.88 -19.76 -21.66
N PHE A 291 27.03 -20.77 -21.44
CA PHE A 291 25.75 -20.62 -20.77
C PHE A 291 25.89 -20.07 -19.34
N SER A 292 26.87 -20.55 -18.59
CA SER A 292 27.16 -20.08 -17.22
C SER A 292 27.51 -18.59 -17.19
N ASN A 293 28.35 -18.15 -18.13
CA ASN A 293 28.74 -16.74 -18.27
C ASN A 293 27.57 -15.84 -18.67
N ILE A 294 26.73 -16.29 -19.61
CA ILE A 294 25.52 -15.55 -20.00
C ILE A 294 24.52 -15.49 -18.86
N THR A 295 24.30 -16.59 -18.16
CA THR A 295 23.35 -16.65 -17.05
C THR A 295 23.76 -15.74 -15.90
N GLU A 296 25.07 -15.59 -15.62
CA GLU A 296 25.54 -14.61 -14.64
C GLU A 296 25.18 -13.16 -15.03
N LYS A 297 25.33 -12.80 -16.32
CA LYS A 297 24.90 -11.49 -16.82
C LYS A 297 23.37 -11.33 -16.68
N LEU A 298 22.60 -12.38 -16.96
CA LEU A 298 21.15 -12.37 -16.80
C LEU A 298 20.72 -12.20 -15.34
N VAL A 299 21.40 -12.83 -14.38
CA VAL A 299 21.12 -12.65 -12.94
C VAL A 299 21.33 -11.19 -12.53
N LYS A 300 22.47 -10.59 -12.89
CA LYS A 300 22.77 -9.17 -12.59
C LYS A 300 21.74 -8.23 -13.21
N LYS A 301 21.34 -8.50 -14.45
CA LYS A 301 20.33 -7.71 -15.16
C LYS A 301 18.95 -7.88 -14.55
N CYS A 302 18.58 -9.10 -14.18
CA CYS A 302 17.31 -9.40 -13.51
C CYS A 302 17.20 -8.70 -12.16
N ASP A 303 18.28 -8.66 -11.38
CA ASP A 303 18.31 -7.93 -10.12
C ASP A 303 18.07 -6.42 -10.33
N SER A 304 18.79 -5.82 -11.29
CA SER A 304 18.61 -4.40 -11.63
C SER A 304 17.21 -4.09 -12.16
N ASP A 305 16.68 -4.88 -13.10
CA ASP A 305 15.39 -4.63 -13.74
C ASP A 305 14.23 -4.79 -12.76
N SER A 306 14.26 -5.85 -11.93
CA SER A 306 13.25 -6.08 -10.92
C SER A 306 13.25 -4.96 -9.87
N LYS A 307 14.44 -4.51 -9.44
CA LYS A 307 14.58 -3.37 -8.53
C LYS A 307 14.01 -2.08 -9.13
N ASN A 308 14.41 -1.74 -10.35
CA ASN A 308 13.92 -0.53 -11.04
C ASN A 308 12.39 -0.55 -11.22
N THR A 309 11.82 -1.72 -11.52
CA THR A 309 10.36 -1.89 -11.65
C THR A 309 9.64 -1.64 -10.32
N ILE A 310 10.16 -2.20 -9.23
CA ILE A 310 9.59 -2.01 -7.87
C ILE A 310 9.74 -0.55 -7.43
N GLU A 311 10.91 0.06 -7.64
CA GLU A 311 11.15 1.49 -7.33
C GLU A 311 10.21 2.40 -8.13
N GLY A 312 9.96 2.09 -9.41
CA GLY A 312 8.97 2.81 -10.22
C GLY A 312 7.56 2.76 -9.62
N MET A 313 7.13 1.59 -9.13
CA MET A 313 5.83 1.45 -8.46
C MET A 313 5.77 2.18 -7.12
N MET A 314 6.86 2.16 -6.34
CA MET A 314 6.97 2.94 -5.11
C MET A 314 6.90 4.45 -5.39
N ASN A 315 7.58 4.93 -6.44
CA ASN A 315 7.51 6.32 -6.86
C ASN A 315 6.08 6.72 -7.28
N ASN A 316 5.38 5.85 -8.03
CA ASN A 316 3.98 6.09 -8.39
C ASN A 316 3.06 6.17 -7.15
N MET A 317 3.30 5.35 -6.14
CA MET A 317 2.59 5.40 -4.86
C MET A 317 2.85 6.73 -4.13
N ILE A 318 4.09 7.21 -4.13
CA ILE A 318 4.45 8.52 -3.56
C ILE A 318 3.74 9.65 -4.32
N TYR A 319 3.79 9.66 -5.66
CA TYR A 319 3.10 10.67 -6.47
C TYR A 319 1.60 10.69 -6.22
N PHE A 320 0.96 9.52 -6.15
CA PHE A 320 -0.46 9.41 -5.82
C PHE A 320 -0.76 10.00 -4.43
N THR A 321 0.08 9.69 -3.45
CA THR A 321 -0.09 10.19 -2.07
C THR A 321 0.03 11.71 -2.00
N VAL A 322 1.04 12.29 -2.67
CA VAL A 322 1.23 13.76 -2.75
C VAL A 322 0.04 14.43 -3.44
N LEU A 323 -0.46 13.84 -4.53
CA LEU A 323 -1.64 14.34 -5.25
C LEU A 323 -2.90 14.29 -4.36
N CYS A 324 -3.13 13.20 -3.63
CA CYS A 324 -4.23 13.08 -2.69
C CYS A 324 -4.16 14.16 -1.58
N LEU A 325 -2.98 14.40 -1.00
CA LEU A 325 -2.78 15.45 0.00
C LEU A 325 -3.08 16.84 -0.57
N PHE A 326 -2.62 17.11 -1.79
CA PHE A 326 -2.90 18.36 -2.49
C PHE A 326 -4.41 18.58 -2.71
N VAL A 327 -5.13 17.55 -3.13
CA VAL A 327 -6.59 17.60 -3.32
C VAL A 327 -7.31 17.86 -1.98
N ILE A 328 -6.86 17.26 -0.88
CA ILE A 328 -7.44 17.50 0.46
C ILE A 328 -7.23 18.96 0.89
N ILE A 329 -6.03 19.51 0.68
CA ILE A 329 -5.73 20.91 1.02
C ILE A 329 -6.59 21.87 0.20
N ILE A 330 -6.70 21.66 -1.12
CA ILE A 330 -7.57 22.47 -1.98
C ILE A 330 -9.02 22.38 -1.55
N SER A 331 -9.51 21.17 -1.27
CA SER A 331 -10.88 20.95 -0.80
C SER A 331 -11.16 21.71 0.51
N PHE A 332 -10.20 21.69 1.44
CA PHE A 332 -10.27 22.47 2.67
C PHE A 332 -10.39 23.97 2.41
N ILE A 333 -9.52 24.53 1.57
CA ILE A 333 -9.50 25.98 1.28
C ILE A 333 -10.74 26.41 0.48
N MET A 334 -11.18 25.63 -0.50
CA MET A 334 -12.29 25.98 -1.40
C MET A 334 -13.67 25.79 -0.78
N PHE A 335 -13.86 24.74 0.03
CA PHE A 335 -15.19 24.39 0.55
C PHE A 335 -15.33 24.68 2.04
N TYR A 336 -14.40 24.17 2.85
CA TYR A 336 -14.54 24.22 4.31
C TYR A 336 -14.21 25.60 4.89
N TYR A 337 -13.15 26.25 4.42
CA TYR A 337 -12.76 27.58 4.87
C TYR A 337 -13.86 28.65 4.66
N PRO A 338 -14.44 28.85 3.46
CA PRO A 338 -15.49 29.85 3.27
C PRO A 338 -16.76 29.51 4.05
N MET A 339 -17.07 28.23 4.24
CA MET A 339 -18.18 27.79 5.07
C MET A 339 -17.96 28.19 6.54
N ILE A 340 -16.80 27.89 7.13
CA ILE A 340 -16.45 28.28 8.50
C ILE A 340 -16.45 29.81 8.64
N SER A 341 -15.90 30.54 7.67
CA SER A 341 -15.84 32.01 7.69
C SER A 341 -17.24 32.65 7.70
N LYS A 342 -18.18 32.12 6.90
CA LYS A 342 -19.59 32.57 6.91
C LYS A 342 -20.23 32.40 8.28
N GLU A 343 -20.03 31.25 8.93
CA GLU A 343 -20.58 30.97 10.26
C GLU A 343 -19.99 31.88 11.34
N ILE A 344 -18.68 32.10 11.32
CA ILE A 344 -18.02 33.05 12.23
C ILE A 344 -18.61 34.45 12.07
N ASN A 345 -18.90 34.89 10.84
CA ASN A 345 -19.51 36.20 10.59
C ASN A 345 -20.96 36.28 11.07
N VAL A 346 -21.76 35.21 10.92
CA VAL A 346 -23.12 35.12 11.48
C VAL A 346 -23.07 35.22 13.01
N LEU A 347 -22.15 34.49 13.64
CA LEU A 347 -21.98 34.52 15.09
C LEU A 347 -21.56 35.91 15.60
N LYS A 348 -20.64 36.59 14.90
CA LYS A 348 -20.25 37.98 15.20
C LYS A 348 -21.43 38.95 15.10
N LYS A 349 -22.32 38.79 14.10
CA LYS A 349 -23.52 39.62 13.96
C LYS A 349 -24.53 39.37 15.08
N LEU A 350 -24.76 38.11 15.44
CA LEU A 350 -25.60 37.73 16.58
C LEU A 350 -25.08 38.34 17.89
N ALA A 351 -23.78 38.24 18.13
CA ALA A 351 -23.14 38.84 19.31
C ALA A 351 -23.34 40.36 19.36
N LYS A 352 -23.15 41.07 18.23
CA LYS A 352 -23.41 42.52 18.15
C LYS A 352 -24.87 42.88 18.44
N LEU A 353 -25.83 42.11 17.92
CA LEU A 353 -27.26 42.35 18.14
C LEU A 353 -27.64 42.16 19.62
N LEU A 354 -27.00 41.21 20.28
CA LEU A 354 -27.19 40.91 21.71
C LEU A 354 -26.68 42.02 22.63
N VAL A 355 -25.67 42.81 22.20
CA VAL A 355 -25.16 43.99 22.91
C VAL A 355 -26.12 45.18 22.80
N ILE A 356 -26.81 45.34 21.67
CA ILE A 356 -27.68 46.50 21.39
C ILE A 356 -29.05 46.40 22.09
N LEU A 357 -29.57 45.19 22.29
CA LEU A 357 -30.85 45.00 22.98
C LEU A 357 -30.78 45.53 24.42
N PRO A 358 -31.75 46.31 24.93
CA PRO A 358 -31.73 46.77 26.31
C PRO A 358 -31.73 45.58 27.28
N SER A 359 -30.88 45.67 28.31
CA SER A 359 -30.85 44.71 29.40
C SER A 359 -32.09 44.96 30.26
N SER A 360 -33.11 44.11 30.17
CA SER A 360 -34.19 44.13 31.15
C SER A 360 -33.57 43.86 32.52
N GLY A 361 -33.49 44.88 33.37
CA GLY A 361 -32.88 44.82 34.69
C GLY A 361 -33.52 43.73 35.54
N ASN A 362 -32.86 42.58 35.60
CA ASN A 362 -33.04 41.62 36.67
C ASN A 362 -31.65 41.25 37.17
N SER A 363 -31.26 41.94 38.23
CA SER A 363 -30.04 41.80 38.99
C SER A 363 -29.98 40.46 39.74
N ARG A 364 -29.88 39.34 39.02
CA ARG A 364 -29.54 38.01 39.58
C ARG A 364 -28.85 37.12 38.55
N GLN A 365 -27.80 37.61 37.87
CA GLN A 365 -26.89 36.72 37.14
C GLN A 365 -25.57 37.42 36.78
N LYS A 366 -24.82 37.85 37.80
CA LYS A 366 -23.43 38.32 37.63
C LYS A 366 -22.42 37.16 37.42
N GLY A 367 -22.86 35.91 37.44
CA GLY A 367 -22.01 34.71 37.29
C GLY A 367 -21.64 34.38 35.84
N ASP A 368 -22.61 34.40 34.92
CA ASP A 368 -22.41 33.94 33.53
C ASP A 368 -21.79 34.99 32.60
N LEU A 369 -21.77 36.26 32.99
CA LEU A 369 -21.10 37.31 32.19
C LEU A 369 -19.58 37.32 32.39
N LYS A 370 -19.09 36.84 33.54
CA LYS A 370 -17.65 36.75 33.85
C LYS A 370 -16.95 35.66 33.03
N SER A 371 -17.64 34.57 32.68
CA SER A 371 -17.08 33.50 31.84
C SER A 371 -16.93 33.92 30.37
N LEU A 372 -17.76 34.86 29.88
CA LEU A 372 -17.66 35.42 28.53
C LEU A 372 -16.58 36.51 28.39
N THR A 373 -16.30 37.28 29.44
CA THR A 373 -15.17 38.24 29.43
C THR A 373 -13.80 37.57 29.46
N LEU A 374 -13.69 36.34 29.98
CA LEU A 374 -12.43 35.59 29.97
C LEU A 374 -12.09 35.00 28.60
N LEU A 375 -13.09 34.76 27.75
CA LEU A 375 -12.90 34.27 26.36
C LEU A 375 -12.47 35.37 25.38
N ASN A 376 -12.52 36.64 25.78
CA ASN A 376 -12.17 37.78 24.92
C ASN A 376 -10.76 38.34 25.21
N ASN A 377 -10.08 37.84 26.25
CA ASN A 377 -8.73 38.24 26.65
C ASN A 377 -7.68 37.12 26.49
N SER A 378 -8.00 36.06 25.72
CA SER A 378 -7.09 34.96 25.38
C SER A 378 -6.97 34.79 23.88
#